data_AF-A0A0N0KFA8-F1
#
_entry.id   AF-A0A0N0KFA8-F1
#
_cell.length_a   1.000
_cell.length_b   1.000
_cell.length_c   1.000
_cell.angle_alpha   90.00
_cell.angle_beta   90.00
_cell.angle_gamma   90.00
#
_symmetry.space_group_name_H-M   'P 1'
#
loop_
_entity.id
_entity.type
_entity.pdbx_description
1 polymer ?
#
loop_
_entity_poly.entity_id
_entity_poly.type
_entity_poly.pdbx_seq_one_letter_code
_entity_poly.pdbx_strand_id
1 'polypeptide(L)' 'MRTRQSVCARKARYTSSEEAIEAARASGLVLYPYKCDRCFRYHLTSRTKGRRQPRPVVSGS' A
#
# COMPACT_ATOMS: atom_id res chain seq x y z
N MET A 1 1.95 0.61 -20.21
CA MET A 1 1.22 1.66 -19.45
C MET A 1 2.15 2.39 -18.49
N ARG A 2 2.68 3.56 -18.88
CA ARG A 2 3.49 4.43 -18.01
C ARG A 2 2.55 5.25 -17.13
N THR A 3 2.42 4.89 -15.85
CA THR A 3 1.78 5.77 -14.85
C THR A 3 2.44 7.15 -14.92
N ARG A 4 1.71 8.27 -14.96
CA ARG A 4 2.32 9.62 -14.98
C ARG A 4 2.75 10.02 -13.57
N GLN A 5 3.82 10.82 -13.41
CA GLN A 5 4.24 11.36 -12.10
C GLN A 5 3.10 12.10 -11.39
N SER A 6 2.26 12.83 -12.14
CA SER A 6 1.08 13.51 -11.59
C SER A 6 0.10 12.55 -10.90
N VAL A 7 -0.01 11.31 -11.38
CA VAL A 7 -0.85 10.27 -10.74
C VAL A 7 -0.20 9.76 -9.46
N CYS A 8 1.13 9.65 -9.44
CA CYS A 8 1.89 9.31 -8.23
C CYS A 8 1.74 10.39 -7.15
N ALA A 9 1.79 11.66 -7.54
CA ALA A 9 1.65 12.80 -6.63
C ALA A 9 0.23 12.93 -6.05
N ARG A 10 -0.80 12.48 -6.77
CA ARG A 10 -2.18 12.42 -6.30
C ARG A 10 -2.45 11.30 -5.29
N LYS A 11 -1.57 10.30 -5.18
CA LYS A 11 -1.71 9.20 -4.23
C LYS A 11 -1.13 9.58 -2.87
N ALA A 12 -1.72 9.03 -1.81
CA ALA A 12 -1.13 9.05 -0.49
C ALA A 12 0.30 8.47 -0.55
N ARG A 13 1.24 9.23 0.01
CA ARG A 13 2.68 8.95 -0.03
C ARG A 13 3.20 9.08 1.40
N TYR A 14 3.87 8.05 1.86
CA TYR A 14 4.37 7.94 3.22
C TYR A 14 5.89 7.82 3.18
N THR A 15 6.52 8.33 4.22
CA THR A 15 8.00 8.37 4.30
C THR A 15 8.56 7.05 4.81
N SER A 16 7.81 6.35 5.67
CA SER A 16 8.15 5.03 6.21
C SER A 16 7.09 3.98 5.85
N SER A 17 7.49 2.70 5.87
CA SER A 17 6.57 1.57 5.76
C SER A 17 5.60 1.51 6.93
N GLU A 18 6.04 1.88 8.13
CA GLU A 18 5.19 1.88 9.34
C GLU A 18 4.06 2.89 9.22
N GLU A 19 4.38 4.12 8.79
CA GLU A 19 3.40 5.19 8.58
C GLU A 19 2.35 4.80 7.53
N ALA A 20 2.77 4.08 6.49
CA ALA A 20 1.84 3.52 5.51
C ALA A 20 0.95 2.41 6.10
N ILE A 21 1.51 1.51 6.92
CA ILE A 21 0.74 0.44 7.59
C ILE A 21 -0.30 1.02 8.54
N GLU A 22 0.09 2.00 9.35
CA GLU A 22 -0.83 2.67 10.27
C GLU A 22 -1.94 3.40 9.51
N ALA A 23 -1.63 4.07 8.41
CA ALA A 23 -2.66 4.69 7.57
C ALA A 23 -3.58 3.65 6.91
N ALA A 24 -3.06 2.49 6.51
CA ALA A 24 -3.87 1.39 6.00
C ALA A 24 -4.84 0.86 7.07
N ARG A 25 -4.34 0.67 8.30
CA ARG A 25 -5.14 0.24 9.46
C ARG A 25 -6.20 1.28 9.82
N ALA A 26 -5.82 2.55 9.92
CA ALA A 26 -6.72 3.66 10.23
C ALA A 26 -7.82 3.84 9.20
N SER A 27 -7.53 3.56 7.91
CA SER A 27 -8.54 3.60 6.85
C SER A 27 -9.56 2.45 6.92
N GLY A 28 -9.30 1.39 7.70
CA GLY A 28 -10.16 0.20 7.76
C GLY A 28 -10.19 -0.62 6.46
N LEU A 29 -9.36 -0.27 5.47
CA LEU A 29 -9.28 -0.95 4.17
C LEU A 29 -8.05 -1.86 4.13
N VAL A 30 -8.17 -3.00 3.45
CA VAL A 30 -7.04 -3.91 3.21
C VAL A 30 -6.11 -3.31 2.14
N LEU A 31 -5.23 -2.41 2.59
CA LEU A 31 -4.23 -1.75 1.76
C LEU A 31 -2.83 -2.29 2.09
N TYR A 32 -2.02 -2.49 1.05
CA TYR A 32 -0.64 -2.93 1.19
C TYR A 32 0.32 -1.79 0.87
N PRO A 33 1.32 -1.53 1.73
CA PRO A 33 2.39 -0.61 1.41
C PRO A 33 3.29 -1.22 0.33
N TYR A 34 3.64 -0.42 -0.68
CA TYR A 34 4.66 -0.77 -1.67
C TYR A 34 5.58 0.42 -1.89
N LYS A 35 6.87 0.16 -2.04
CA LYS A 35 7.85 1.19 -2.41
C LYS A 35 7.71 1.49 -3.90
N CYS A 36 7.53 2.76 -4.25
CA CYS A 36 7.49 3.15 -5.65
C CYS A 36 8.90 3.49 -6.15
N ASP A 37 9.30 2.87 -7.27
CA ASP A 37 10.61 3.06 -7.90
C ASP A 37 10.85 4.47 -8.49
N ARG A 38 9.88 5.38 -8.39
CA ARG A 38 9.98 6.73 -8.97
C ARG A 38 10.16 7.82 -7.94
N CYS A 39 9.28 7.85 -6.94
CA CYS A 39 9.34 8.84 -5.87
C CYS A 39 10.07 8.31 -4.63
N PHE A 40 10.45 7.03 -4.64
CA PHE A 40 11.11 6.32 -3.53
C PHE A 40 10.33 6.34 -2.21
N ARG A 41 9.05 6.73 -2.25
CA ARG A 41 8.12 6.77 -1.11
C ARG A 41 7.28 5.50 -1.06
N TYR A 42 6.68 5.27 0.12
CA TYR A 42 5.74 4.19 0.34
C TYR A 42 4.34 4.64 -0.08
N HIS A 43 3.71 3.84 -0.92
CA HIS A 43 2.35 4.05 -1.38
C HIS A 43 1.46 2.90 -0.96
N LEU A 44 0.17 3.19 -0.78
CA LEU A 44 -0.82 2.18 -0.49
C LEU A 44 -1.48 1.67 -1.78
N THR A 45 -1.70 0.35 -1.82
CA THR A 45 -2.45 -0.28 -2.90
C THR A 45 -3.48 -1.26 -2.36
N SER A 46 -4.72 -1.12 -2.82
CA SER A 46 -5.79 -2.10 -2.62
C SER A 46 -5.72 -3.27 -3.59
N ARG A 47 -4.73 -3.30 -4.50
CA ARG A 47 -4.57 -4.39 -5.47
C ARG A 47 -4.09 -5.66 -4.77
N THR A 48 -5.05 -6.48 -4.37
CA THR A 48 -4.87 -7.89 -3.97
C THR A 48 -4.88 -8.84 -5.17
N LYS A 49 -5.46 -8.43 -6.30
CA LYS A 49 -5.65 -9.25 -7.50
C LYS A 49 -4.30 -9.75 -8.04
N GLY A 50 -4.03 -11.04 -7.89
CA GLY A 50 -2.84 -11.73 -8.42
C GLY A 50 -1.65 -11.86 -7.45
N ARG A 51 -1.71 -11.30 -6.24
CA ARG A 51 -0.74 -11.67 -5.19
C ARG A 51 -1.28 -12.90 -4.49
N ARG A 52 -0.47 -13.96 -4.36
CA ARG A 52 -0.70 -15.00 -3.34
C ARG A 52 -0.81 -14.24 -2.02
N GLN A 53 -2.04 -13.98 -1.55
CA GLN A 53 -2.21 -13.44 -0.22
C GLN A 53 -1.54 -14.46 0.71
N PRO A 54 -0.58 -14.07 1.58
CA PRO A 54 -0.35 -14.90 2.74
C PRO A 54 -1.73 -15.03 3.38
N ARG A 55 -2.20 -16.27 3.49
CA ARG A 55 -3.50 -16.59 4.09
C ARG A 55 -3.60 -15.70 5.32
N PRO A 56 -4.66 -14.89 5.50
CA PRO A 56 -4.84 -14.18 6.75
C PRO A 56 -4.69 -15.25 7.82
N VAL A 57 -3.63 -15.14 8.63
CA VAL A 57 -3.54 -15.91 9.85
C VAL A 57 -4.71 -15.36 10.66
N VAL A 58 -5.84 -16.03 10.52
CA VAL A 58 -6.88 -16.00 11.52
C VAL A 58 -6.16 -16.53 12.76
N SER A 59 -5.57 -15.62 13.52
CA SER A 59 -5.24 -15.89 14.91
C SER A 59 -6.59 -16.09 15.56
N GLY A 60 -7.03 -17.35 15.55
CA GLY A 60 -8.27 -17.78 16.16
C GLY A 60 -8.21 -17.50 17.65
N SER A 61 -9.38 -17.07 18.14
CA SER A 61 -9.97 -17.28 19.47
C SER A 61 -9.10 -17.09 20.70
#